data_AF-A0A370PUV2-F1
#
_entry.id   AF-A0A370PUV2-F1
#
_cell.length_a   1.000
_cell.length_b   1.000
_cell.length_c   1.000
_cell.angle_alpha   90.00
_cell.angle_beta   90.00
_cell.angle_gamma   90.00
#
_symmetry.space_group_name_H-M   'P 1'
#
loop_
_entity.id
_entity.type
_entity.pdbx_description
1 polymer ?
#
loop_
_entity_poly.entity_id
_entity_poly.type
_entity_poly.pdbx_seq_one_letter_code
_entity_poly.pdbx_strand_id
1 'polypeptide(L)'
;KINLGHGFYGRSFTLTDPSCTAAGCPFSSGGNPGNCSASSGTLMDSETFAIIADGGTTSFLDKDAAVNVVTWDTDQWVSYDDETTIKMKKDYANGKCLGG
;
A
#
# COMPACT_ATOMS: atom_id res chain seq x y z
N LYS A 1 -21.42 -14.41 11.25
CA LYS A 1 -20.62 -14.57 10.02
C LYS A 1 -19.54 -13.49 10.01
N ILE A 2 -18.35 -13.77 9.48
CA ILE A 2 -17.21 -12.84 9.43
C ILE A 2 -16.95 -12.51 7.96
N ASN A 3 -16.77 -11.23 7.63
CA ASN A 3 -16.38 -10.76 6.30
C ASN A 3 -15.01 -10.10 6.40
N LEU A 4 -14.10 -10.41 5.46
CA LEU A 4 -12.80 -9.77 5.39
C LEU A 4 -12.88 -8.53 4.51
N GLY A 5 -12.74 -7.35 5.13
CA GLY A 5 -12.75 -6.07 4.40
C GLY A 5 -11.46 -5.86 3.60
N HIS A 6 -11.59 -5.29 2.40
CA HIS A 6 -10.47 -4.84 1.58
C HIS A 6 -10.46 -3.31 1.53
N GLY A 7 -9.30 -2.71 1.78
CA GLY A 7 -9.12 -1.26 1.64
C GLY A 7 -8.68 -0.94 0.22
N PHE A 8 -9.48 -0.18 -0.52
CA PHE A 8 -9.10 0.36 -1.82
C PHE A 8 -8.33 1.68 -1.69
N TYR A 9 -7.42 1.70 -0.73
CA TYR A 9 -6.55 2.81 -0.40
C TYR A 9 -5.35 2.29 0.40
N GLY A 10 -4.23 3.01 0.30
CA GLY A 10 -3.02 2.77 1.08
C GLY A 10 -2.81 3.83 2.16
N ARG A 11 -2.05 3.46 3.20
CA ARG A 11 -1.45 4.41 4.14
C ARG A 11 -0.05 4.74 3.66
N SER A 12 0.22 6.03 3.50
CA SER A 12 1.49 6.54 2.97
C SER A 12 2.32 7.25 4.04
N PHE A 13 3.63 7.29 3.84
CA PHE A 13 4.59 7.85 4.78
C PHE A 13 5.72 8.57 4.02
N THR A 14 6.33 9.54 4.71
CA THR A 14 7.60 10.15 4.31
C THR A 14 8.70 9.54 5.17
N LEU A 15 9.54 8.71 4.56
CA LEU A 15 10.62 8.00 5.22
C LEU A 15 11.67 8.97 5.75
N THR A 16 12.20 8.71 6.94
CA THR A 16 13.35 9.46 7.45
C THR A 16 14.66 9.00 6.80
N ASP A 17 14.74 7.70 6.49
CA ASP A 17 15.85 7.09 5.77
C ASP A 17 15.33 6.42 4.49
N PRO A 18 15.53 7.04 3.31
CA PRO A 18 15.16 6.49 2.01
C PRO A 18 15.70 5.10 1.69
N SER A 19 16.80 4.69 2.33
CA SER A 19 17.39 3.36 2.12
C SER A 19 16.65 2.25 2.88
N CYS A 20 15.83 2.61 3.87
CA CYS A 20 15.02 1.70 4.67
C CYS A 20 13.56 1.73 4.16
N THR A 21 13.18 0.76 3.35
CA THR A 21 11.85 0.70 2.72
C THR A 21 10.96 -0.43 3.24
N ALA A 22 11.45 -1.25 4.17
CA ALA A 22 10.69 -2.33 4.79
C ALA A 22 9.68 -1.82 5.83
N ALA A 23 8.69 -2.65 6.16
CA ALA A 23 7.80 -2.37 7.28
C ALA A 23 8.60 -2.20 8.59
N GLY A 24 8.26 -1.17 9.37
CA GLY A 24 8.95 -0.82 10.62
C GLY A 24 10.09 0.19 10.47
N CYS A 25 10.44 0.60 9.24
CA CYS A 25 11.37 1.70 9.01
C CYS A 25 10.83 3.04 9.57
N PRO A 26 11.70 3.93 10.06
CA PRO A 26 11.29 5.21 10.64
C PRO A 26 10.77 6.18 9.57
N PHE A 27 9.71 6.92 9.91
CA PHE A 27 9.12 7.97 9.09
C PHE A 27 9.01 9.27 9.88
N SER A 28 9.05 10.40 9.17
CA SER A 28 8.97 11.75 9.75
C SER A 28 7.54 12.31 9.73
N SER A 29 6.72 11.88 8.77
CA SER A 29 5.32 12.28 8.62
C SER A 29 4.51 11.25 7.83
N GLY A 30 3.20 11.49 7.75
CA GLY A 30 2.39 10.88 6.69
C GLY A 30 2.90 11.32 5.32
N GLY A 31 2.66 10.48 4.31
CA GLY A 31 3.04 10.79 2.93
C GLY A 31 2.29 12.01 2.41
N ASN A 32 2.79 12.55 1.29
CA ASN A 32 2.18 13.71 0.65
C ASN A 32 0.70 13.44 0.30
N PRO A 33 -0.20 14.40 0.54
CA PRO A 33 -1.60 14.27 0.16
C PRO A 33 -1.74 14.01 -1.35
N GLY A 34 -2.55 13.01 -1.72
CA GLY A 34 -2.92 12.81 -3.12
C GLY A 34 -3.86 13.91 -3.63
N ASN A 35 -3.92 14.07 -4.95
CA ASN A 35 -4.75 15.10 -5.60
C ASN A 35 -6.25 14.95 -5.32
N CYS A 36 -6.73 13.72 -5.16
CA CYS A 36 -8.13 13.38 -4.92
C CYS A 36 -8.40 13.14 -3.44
N SER A 37 -7.54 12.38 -2.76
CA SER A 37 -7.70 12.07 -1.34
C SER A 37 -7.50 13.31 -0.45
N ALA A 38 -6.64 14.25 -0.87
CA ALA A 38 -6.35 15.51 -0.19
C ALA A 38 -6.05 15.35 1.31
N SER A 39 -5.52 14.19 1.71
CA SER A 39 -5.27 13.82 3.09
C SER A 39 -3.87 13.24 3.22
N SER A 40 -3.01 13.89 4.02
CA SER A 40 -1.67 13.38 4.28
C SER A 40 -1.74 11.97 4.89
N GLY A 41 -0.88 11.09 4.40
CA GLY A 41 -0.80 9.70 4.83
C GLY A 41 -1.90 8.79 4.28
N THR A 42 -2.66 9.23 3.28
CA THR A 42 -3.67 8.41 2.60
C THR A 42 -3.55 8.61 1.09
N LEU A 43 -3.54 7.52 0.34
CA LEU A 43 -3.66 7.54 -1.12
C LEU A 43 -4.71 6.52 -1.53
N MET A 44 -5.62 6.89 -2.45
CA MET A 44 -6.51 5.91 -3.07
C MET A 44 -5.70 4.99 -3.99
N ASP A 45 -6.19 3.78 -4.27
CA ASP A 45 -5.51 2.86 -5.19
C ASP A 45 -5.32 3.49 -6.57
N SER A 46 -6.29 4.28 -7.05
CA SER A 46 -6.19 5.02 -8.31
C SER A 46 -5.04 6.03 -8.32
N GLU A 47 -4.78 6.70 -7.19
CA GLU A 47 -3.65 7.63 -7.04
C GLU A 47 -2.33 6.88 -7.00
N THR A 48 -2.29 5.76 -6.27
CA THR A 48 -1.12 4.88 -6.20
C THR A 48 -0.76 4.31 -7.57
N PHE A 49 -1.75 3.84 -8.34
CA PHE A 49 -1.53 3.34 -9.70
C PHE A 49 -1.10 4.45 -10.66
N ALA A 50 -1.60 5.68 -10.50
CA ALA A 50 -1.13 6.81 -11.29
C ALA A 50 0.35 7.12 -11.00
N ILE A 51 0.77 7.11 -9.74
CA ILE A 51 2.18 7.27 -9.33
C ILE A 51 3.05 6.17 -9.95
N ILE A 52 2.61 4.91 -9.87
CA ILE A 52 3.33 3.78 -10.48
C ILE A 52 3.44 3.96 -12.00
N ALA A 53 2.37 4.39 -12.66
CA ALA A 53 2.33 4.58 -14.11
C ALA A 53 3.20 5.75 -14.60
N ASP A 54 3.40 6.79 -13.78
CA ASP A 54 4.29 7.92 -14.09
C ASP A 54 5.78 7.51 -14.06
N GLY A 55 6.10 6.42 -13.34
CA GLY A 55 7.43 5.84 -13.30
C GLY A 55 8.31 6.45 -12.21
N GLY A 56 9.62 6.15 -12.25
CA GLY A 56 10.55 6.54 -11.17
C GLY A 56 10.27 5.85 -9.83
N THR A 57 9.51 4.76 -9.86
CA THR A 57 9.09 4.02 -8.68
C THR A 57 9.90 2.75 -8.47
N THR A 58 9.98 2.30 -7.22
CA THR A 58 10.46 0.96 -6.86
C THR A 58 9.38 0.26 -6.07
N SER A 59 8.97 -0.93 -6.53
CA SER A 59 7.92 -1.71 -5.88
C SER A 59 8.41 -3.10 -5.49
N PHE A 60 7.91 -3.61 -4.37
CA PHE A 60 8.11 -4.99 -3.95
C PHE A 60 6.89 -5.55 -3.22
N LEU A 61 6.76 -6.88 -3.24
CA LEU A 61 5.70 -7.61 -2.54
C LEU A 61 6.20 -8.05 -1.16
N ASP A 62 5.53 -7.59 -0.11
CA ASP A 62 5.63 -8.20 1.22
C ASP A 62 4.67 -9.39 1.29
N LYS A 63 5.23 -10.59 1.13
CA LYS A 63 4.44 -11.83 1.06
C LYS A 63 3.81 -12.20 2.39
N ASP A 64 4.46 -11.88 3.50
CA ASP A 64 3.97 -12.25 4.84
C ASP A 64 2.80 -11.36 5.24
N ALA A 65 2.88 -10.06 4.91
CA ALA A 65 1.78 -9.12 5.11
C ALA A 65 0.71 -9.17 4.00
N ALA A 66 1.00 -9.86 2.88
CA ALA A 66 0.16 -9.91 1.68
C ALA A 66 -0.22 -8.51 1.16
N VAL A 67 0.77 -7.64 1.02
CA VAL A 67 0.62 -6.27 0.47
C VAL A 67 1.78 -5.94 -0.45
N ASN A 68 1.56 -5.06 -1.42
CA ASN A 68 2.64 -4.43 -2.15
C ASN A 68 3.06 -3.16 -1.44
N VAL A 69 4.32 -2.79 -1.64
CA VAL A 69 4.91 -1.53 -1.22
C VAL A 69 5.49 -0.86 -2.44
N VAL A 70 5.25 0.43 -2.61
CA VAL A 70 5.91 1.26 -3.61
C VAL A 70 6.55 2.48 -2.95
N THR A 71 7.74 2.82 -3.41
CA THR A 71 8.45 4.05 -3.07
C THR A 71 8.68 4.92 -4.30
N TRP A 72 8.59 6.24 -4.12
CA TRP A 72 8.79 7.26 -5.16
C TRP A 72 9.32 8.55 -4.54
N ASP A 73 9.65 9.55 -5.36
CA ASP A 73 10.09 10.89 -4.91
C ASP A 73 11.14 10.87 -3.80
N THR A 74 12.10 9.94 -3.89
CA THR A 74 13.17 9.70 -2.90
C THR A 74 12.69 9.10 -1.58
N ASP A 75 11.68 9.68 -0.92
CA ASP A 75 11.32 9.34 0.45
C ASP A 75 9.84 8.99 0.65
N GLN A 76 9.04 9.01 -0.41
CA GLN A 76 7.63 8.68 -0.31
C GLN A 76 7.43 7.16 -0.38
N TRP A 77 6.51 6.67 0.44
CA TRP A 77 6.25 5.25 0.62
C TRP A 77 4.75 5.03 0.78
N VAL A 78 4.20 3.99 0.17
CA VAL A 78 2.82 3.54 0.43
C VAL A 78 2.71 2.02 0.30
N SER A 79 1.98 1.40 1.22
CA SER A 79 1.51 0.03 1.05
C SER A 79 0.13 0.03 0.38
N TYR A 80 -0.05 -0.82 -0.62
CA TYR A 80 -1.29 -0.89 -1.40
C TYR A 80 -1.62 -2.34 -1.79
N ASP A 81 -2.84 -2.54 -2.25
CA ASP A 81 -3.31 -3.81 -2.79
C ASP A 81 -3.45 -3.73 -4.32
N ASP A 82 -3.09 -4.83 -4.99
CA ASP A 82 -3.38 -5.05 -6.41
C ASP A 82 -4.10 -6.39 -6.60
N GLU A 83 -4.31 -6.80 -7.85
CA GLU A 83 -4.95 -8.08 -8.17
C GLU A 83 -4.24 -9.28 -7.50
N THR A 84 -2.92 -9.22 -7.35
CA THR A 84 -2.10 -10.28 -6.75
C THR A 84 -2.39 -10.40 -5.26
N THR A 85 -2.32 -9.31 -4.52
CA THR A 85 -2.50 -9.31 -3.06
C THR A 85 -3.97 -9.50 -2.66
N ILE A 86 -4.90 -8.96 -3.45
CA ILE A 86 -6.34 -9.25 -3.32
C ILE A 86 -6.60 -10.74 -3.51
N LYS A 87 -5.95 -11.37 -4.51
CA LYS A 87 -6.07 -12.82 -4.68
C LYS A 87 -5.54 -13.58 -3.47
N MET A 88 -4.39 -13.21 -2.91
CA MET A 88 -3.85 -13.83 -1.69
C MET A 88 -4.83 -13.74 -0.52
N LYS A 89 -5.43 -12.56 -0.29
CA LYS A 89 -6.41 -12.32 0.79
C LYS A 89 -7.71 -13.11 0.58
N LYS A 90 -8.19 -13.19 -0.66
CA LYS A 90 -9.35 -14.02 -1.02
C LYS A 90 -9.09 -15.51 -0.81
N ASP A 91 -7.93 -16.01 -1.22
CA ASP A 91 -7.56 -17.41 -1.03
C ASP A 91 -7.47 -17.75 0.47
N TYR A 92 -6.93 -16.83 1.28
CA TYR A 92 -6.93 -16.95 2.75
C TYR A 92 -8.35 -17.01 3.32
N ALA A 93 -9.23 -16.07 2.93
CA ALA A 93 -10.62 -16.03 3.38
C ALA A 93 -11.40 -17.31 3.03
N ASN A 94 -11.22 -17.80 1.80
CA ASN A 94 -11.82 -19.06 1.34
C ASN A 94 -11.33 -20.25 2.16
N GLY A 95 -10.02 -20.33 2.45
CA GLY A 95 -9.44 -21.37 3.29
C GLY A 95 -9.93 -21.36 4.75
N LYS A 96 -10.57 -20.28 5.19
CA LYS A 96 -11.18 -20.13 6.53
C LYS A 96 -12.71 -20.16 6.50
N CYS A 97 -13.33 -20.39 5.34
CA CYS A 97 -14.79 -20.38 5.18
C CYS A 97 -15.44 -19.06 5.65
N LEU A 98 -14.82 -17.92 5.36
CA LEU A 98 -15.41 -16.61 5.66
C LEU A 98 -16.66 -16.35 4.79
N GLY A 99 -17.50 -15.42 5.23
CA GLY A 99 -18.86 -15.21 4.72
C GLY A 99 -18.98 -14.41 3.42
N GLY A 100 -17.87 -13.85 2.94
CA GLY A 100 -17.75 -13.02 1.75
C GLY A 100 -16.28 -12.75 1.44
#